data_AF-A0A351G1X5-F1
#
_entry.id   AF-A0A351G1X5-F1
#
_cell.length_a   1.000
_cell.length_b   1.000
_cell.length_c   1.000
_cell.angle_alpha   90.00
_cell.angle_beta   90.00
_cell.angle_gamma   90.00
#
_symmetry.space_group_name_H-M   'P 1'
#
loop_
_entity.id
_entity.type
_entity.pdbx_description
1 polymer ?
#
loop_
_entity_poly.entity_id
_entity_poly.type
_entity_poly.pdbx_seq_one_letter_code
_entity_poly.pdbx_strand_id
1 'polypeptide(L)'
;MRAPVLTNDYNLNRVAEIQGVTILNINELANAVKAVYLPGETLNVRVIQEGREHGQGIGYLDDGTMVVVQDGNEFIGEEVQTVVTKVLQTAAG
;
A
#
# COMPACT_ATOMS: atom_id res chain seq x y z
N MET A 1 -12.55 -15.70 -32.13
CA MET A 1 -11.68 -14.84 -31.29
C MET A 1 -12.39 -14.62 -29.96
N ARG A 2 -11.72 -14.85 -28.83
CA ARG A 2 -12.22 -14.44 -27.51
C ARG A 2 -11.57 -13.09 -27.19
N ALA A 3 -12.37 -12.02 -27.15
CA ALA A 3 -11.88 -10.71 -26.74
C ALA A 3 -12.23 -10.53 -25.25
N PRO A 4 -11.27 -10.17 -24.39
CA PRO A 4 -11.57 -9.85 -23.01
C PRO A 4 -12.36 -8.53 -22.92
N VAL A 5 -13.24 -8.44 -21.93
CA VAL A 5 -14.05 -7.24 -21.68
C VAL A 5 -13.27 -6.30 -20.76
N LEU A 6 -12.99 -5.09 -21.24
CA LEU A 6 -12.39 -4.03 -20.42
C LEU A 6 -13.51 -3.26 -19.70
N THR A 7 -13.46 -3.20 -18.37
CA THR A 7 -14.45 -2.46 -17.58
C THR A 7 -13.85 -1.88 -16.30
N ASN A 8 -14.55 -0.94 -15.68
CA ASN A 8 -14.30 -0.45 -14.32
C ASN A 8 -15.41 -0.87 -13.33
N ASP A 9 -16.45 -1.55 -13.79
CA ASP A 9 -17.60 -1.98 -12.98
C ASP A 9 -17.29 -3.27 -12.21
N TYR A 10 -17.27 -3.17 -10.88
CA TYR A 10 -16.97 -4.29 -9.98
C TYR A 10 -18.06 -5.37 -9.96
N ASN A 11 -19.33 -4.98 -10.10
CA ASN A 11 -20.43 -5.95 -10.10
C ASN A 11 -20.41 -6.77 -11.38
N LEU A 12 -20.05 -6.14 -12.51
CA LEU A 12 -19.88 -6.84 -13.77
C LEU A 12 -18.74 -7.85 -13.72
N ASN A 13 -17.63 -7.58 -13.02
CA ASN A 13 -16.57 -8.57 -12.79
C ASN A 13 -17.15 -9.87 -12.19
N ARG A 14 -17.97 -9.74 -11.14
CA ARG A 14 -18.54 -10.88 -10.41
C ARG A 14 -19.46 -11.73 -11.29
N VAL A 15 -20.30 -11.07 -12.09
CA VAL A 15 -21.19 -11.75 -13.04
C VAL A 15 -20.39 -12.42 -14.14
N ALA A 16 -19.38 -11.75 -14.68
CA ALA A 16 -18.53 -12.26 -15.75
C ALA A 16 -17.71 -13.49 -15.33
N GLU A 17 -17.21 -13.53 -14.09
CA GLU A 17 -16.50 -14.68 -13.52
C GLU A 17 -17.39 -15.95 -13.54
N ILE A 18 -18.65 -15.82 -13.11
CA ILE A 18 -19.63 -16.92 -13.14
C ILE A 18 -19.92 -17.39 -14.58
N GLN A 19 -19.90 -16.45 -15.53
CA GLN A 19 -20.14 -16.72 -16.95
C GLN A 19 -18.88 -17.17 -17.71
N GLY A 20 -17.72 -17.27 -17.05
CA GLY A 20 -16.45 -17.65 -17.69
C GLY A 20 -15.92 -16.62 -18.68
N VAL A 21 -16.31 -15.35 -18.53
CA VAL A 21 -15.86 -14.24 -19.38
C VAL A 21 -14.62 -13.59 -18.76
N THR A 22 -13.53 -13.52 -19.52
CA THR A 22 -12.31 -12.84 -19.08
C THR A 22 -12.54 -11.33 -19.04
N ILE A 23 -12.35 -10.74 -17.86
CA ILE A 23 -12.44 -9.30 -17.63
C ILE A 23 -11.03 -8.74 -17.41
N LEU A 24 -10.77 -7.58 -18.01
CA LEU A 24 -9.66 -6.72 -17.64
C LEU A 24 -10.25 -5.55 -16.85
N ASN A 25 -10.00 -5.50 -15.54
CA ASN A 25 -10.49 -4.40 -14.72
C ASN A 25 -9.41 -3.32 -14.58
N ILE A 26 -9.73 -2.09 -14.98
CA ILE A 26 -8.77 -0.99 -14.94
C ILE A 26 -8.33 -0.62 -13.51
N ASN A 27 -9.18 -0.84 -12.50
CA ASN A 27 -8.84 -0.59 -11.10
C ASN A 27 -7.83 -1.62 -10.58
N GLU A 28 -7.95 -2.89 -11.01
CA GLU A 28 -6.99 -3.94 -10.67
C GLU A 28 -5.63 -3.65 -11.30
N LEU A 29 -5.60 -3.24 -12.58
CA LEU A 29 -4.36 -2.84 -13.24
C LEU A 29 -3.72 -1.62 -12.56
N ALA A 30 -4.52 -0.60 -12.23
CA ALA A 30 -4.04 0.59 -11.54
C ALA A 30 -3.42 0.26 -10.17
N ASN A 31 -4.01 -0.67 -9.42
CA ASN A 31 -3.43 -1.12 -8.16
C ASN A 31 -2.19 -2.02 -8.36
N ALA A 32 -2.15 -2.85 -9.39
CA ALA A 32 -1.03 -3.73 -9.68
C ALA A 32 0.27 -2.98 -10.08
N VAL A 33 0.14 -1.75 -10.58
CA VAL A 33 1.29 -0.90 -10.95
C VAL A 33 1.69 0.10 -9.86
N LYS A 34 0.95 0.18 -8.75
CA LYS A 34 1.38 1.00 -7.60
C LYS A 34 2.67 0.42 -7.04
N ALA A 35 3.65 1.27 -6.77
CA ALA A 35 4.83 0.88 -6.03
C ALA A 35 4.39 0.52 -4.60
N VAL A 36 4.45 -0.76 -4.25
CA VAL A 36 4.12 -1.25 -2.91
C VAL A 36 5.39 -1.80 -2.31
N TYR A 37 5.82 -1.24 -1.18
CA TYR A 37 6.91 -1.84 -0.41
C TYR A 37 6.44 -3.16 0.19
N LEU A 38 7.22 -4.23 0.01
CA LEU A 38 6.86 -5.56 0.49
C LEU A 38 7.49 -5.84 1.86
N PRO A 39 6.84 -6.67 2.71
CA PRO A 39 7.46 -7.13 3.95
C PRO A 39 8.85 -7.75 3.69
N GLY A 40 9.84 -7.31 4.45
CA GLY A 40 11.24 -7.70 4.31
C GLY A 40 12.11 -6.73 3.49
N GLU A 41 11.52 -5.76 2.79
CA GLU A 41 12.28 -4.71 2.12
C GLU A 41 12.77 -3.67 3.13
N THR A 42 13.92 -3.07 2.84
CA THR A 42 14.49 -1.99 3.64
C THR A 42 14.17 -0.63 3.05
N LEU A 43 13.91 0.33 3.92
CA LEU A 43 13.68 1.73 3.55
C LEU A 43 14.28 2.67 4.60
N ASN A 44 14.75 3.82 4.14
CA ASN A 44 15.16 4.89 5.05
C ASN A 44 13.95 5.80 5.27
N VAL A 45 13.64 6.05 6.54
CA VAL A 45 12.50 6.87 6.94
C VAL A 45 12.99 7.92 7.91
N ARG A 46 12.67 9.18 7.61
CA ARG A 46 12.83 10.24 8.59
C ARG A 46 11.68 10.20 9.58
N VAL A 47 11.98 10.04 10.86
CA VAL A 47 10.96 10.08 11.91
C VAL A 47 10.66 11.55 12.20
N ILE A 48 9.40 11.94 12.03
CA ILE A 48 8.97 13.34 12.13
C ILE A 48 8.28 13.61 13.47
N GLN A 49 7.51 12.64 13.97
CA GLN A 49 6.73 12.81 15.20
C GLN A 49 6.49 11.47 15.90
N GLU A 50 6.01 11.54 17.15
CA GLU A 50 5.58 10.36 17.90
C GLU A 50 4.30 9.75 17.30
N GLY A 51 4.23 8.43 17.32
CA GLY A 51 3.09 7.66 16.88
C GLY A 51 1.98 7.54 17.92
N ARG A 52 0.98 6.72 17.60
CA ARG A 52 -0.20 6.58 18.45
C ARG A 52 0.07 5.68 19.66
N GLU A 53 0.84 4.61 19.46
CA GLU A 53 1.21 3.69 20.52
C GLU A 53 2.57 4.06 21.09
N HIS A 54 2.80 3.68 22.36
CA HIS A 54 4.07 3.93 23.02
C HIS A 54 5.23 3.30 22.23
N GLY A 55 6.30 4.06 22.06
CA GLY A 55 7.47 3.64 21.28
C GLY A 55 7.35 3.88 19.78
N GLN A 56 6.19 4.23 19.24
CA GLN A 56 6.06 4.45 17.80
C GLN A 56 6.63 5.80 17.37
N GLY A 57 7.29 5.80 16.21
CA GLY A 57 7.57 7.00 15.42
C GLY A 57 6.71 7.00 14.15
N ILE A 58 6.41 8.19 13.63
CA ILE A 58 5.75 8.38 12.33
C ILE A 58 6.67 9.14 11.40
N GLY A 59 6.83 8.61 10.19
CA GLY A 59 7.44 9.27 9.05
C GLY A 59 6.52 9.20 7.83
N TYR A 60 6.95 9.84 6.75
CA TYR A 60 6.24 9.81 5.48
C TYR A 60 7.24 9.55 4.36
N LEU A 61 6.78 8.82 3.34
CA LEU A 61 7.48 8.69 2.07
C LEU A 61 7.21 9.91 1.18
N ASP A 62 7.95 10.01 0.08
CA ASP A 62 7.83 11.13 -0.87
C ASP A 62 6.43 11.23 -1.52
N ASP A 63 5.71 10.11 -1.60
CA ASP A 63 4.34 10.04 -2.13
C ASP A 63 3.25 10.34 -1.07
N GLY A 64 3.65 10.65 0.17
CA GLY A 64 2.75 10.92 1.28
C GLY A 64 2.27 9.67 2.03
N THR A 65 2.75 8.48 1.67
CA THR A 65 2.46 7.25 2.43
C THR A 65 3.00 7.37 3.85
N MET A 66 2.11 7.21 4.82
CA MET A 66 2.47 7.23 6.24
C MET A 66 3.18 5.92 6.63
N VAL A 67 4.37 6.05 7.22
CA VAL A 67 5.15 4.93 7.74
C VAL A 67 5.18 5.00 9.26
N VAL A 68 4.79 3.91 9.91
CA VAL A 68 4.85 3.76 11.36
C VAL A 68 6.09 2.91 11.69
N VAL A 69 7.03 3.50 12.41
CA VAL A 69 8.28 2.87 12.84
C VAL A 69 8.14 2.41 14.29
N GLN A 70 8.28 1.11 14.55
CA GLN A 70 8.33 0.58 15.92
C GLN A 70 9.64 0.97 16.58
N ASP A 71 9.59 1.29 17.88
CA ASP A 71 10.71 1.82 18.66
C ASP A 71 11.36 3.08 18.01
N GLY A 72 10.55 3.82 17.24
CA GLY A 72 10.97 4.98 16.46
C GLY A 72 10.91 6.30 17.23
N ASN A 73 10.25 6.37 18.37
CA ASN A 73 10.06 7.62 19.13
C ASN A 73 11.39 8.22 19.63
N GLU A 74 12.40 7.39 19.90
CA GLU A 74 13.74 7.84 20.32
C GLU A 74 14.52 8.48 19.17
N PHE A 75 14.10 8.26 17.92
CA PHE A 75 14.78 8.73 16.71
C PHE A 75 14.06 9.91 16.04
N ILE A 76 13.17 10.61 16.74
CA ILE A 76 12.46 11.77 16.20
C ILE A 76 13.47 12.84 15.74
N GLY A 77 13.35 13.24 14.48
CA GLY A 77 14.22 14.20 13.80
C GLY A 77 15.29 13.54 12.92
N GLU A 78 15.58 12.26 13.13
CA GLU A 78 16.62 11.48 12.46
C GLU A 78 16.08 10.64 11.31
N GLU A 79 16.99 10.24 10.40
CA GLU A 79 16.72 9.30 9.32
C GLU A 79 17.22 7.91 9.72
N VAL A 80 16.30 6.95 9.75
CA VAL A 80 16.54 5.59 10.25
C VAL A 80 16.31 4.58 9.14
N GLN A 81 17.22 3.63 8.99
CA GLN A 81 16.99 2.46 8.13
C GLN A 81 16.06 1.49 8.85
N THR A 82 14.94 1.18 8.21
CA THR A 82 13.88 0.32 8.76
C THR A 82 13.56 -0.81 7.80
N VAL A 83 12.95 -1.87 8.32
CA VAL A 83 12.48 -3.01 7.54
C VAL A 83 10.96 -3.03 7.57
N VAL A 84 10.33 -3.19 6.41
CA VAL A 84 8.88 -3.33 6.35
C VAL A 84 8.49 -4.63 7.03
N THR A 85 7.69 -4.54 8.08
CA THR A 85 7.11 -5.71 8.75
C THR A 85 5.71 -6.00 8.25
N LYS A 86 4.94 -4.96 7.94
CA LYS A 86 3.55 -5.07 7.48
C LYS A 86 3.14 -3.86 6.66
N VAL A 87 2.32 -4.11 5.64
CA VAL A 87 1.64 -3.06 4.86
C VAL A 87 0.18 -3.04 5.29
N LEU A 88 -0.29 -1.89 5.76
CA LEU A 88 -1.69 -1.67 6.11
C LEU A 88 -2.32 -0.73 5.08
N GLN A 89 -3.15 -1.28 4.19
CA GLN A 89 -4.02 -0.45 3.37
C GLN A 89 -5.23 -0.04 4.21
N THR A 90 -5.32 1.26 4.51
CA THR A 90 -6.56 1.81 5.06
C THR A 90 -7.48 2.18 3.91
N ALA A 91 -8.78 1.97 4.06
CA ALA A 91 -9.77 2.25 3.01
C ALA A 91 -9.90 3.75 2.63
N ALA A 92 -9.10 4.63 3.26
CA ALA A 92 -9.10 6.06 2.99
C ALA A 92 -8.30 6.46 1.73
N GLY A 93 -7.65 5.52 1.04
CA GLY A 93 -6.95 5.76 -0.23
C GLY A 93 -5.63 5.01 -0.33
#